data_AF-A0A3C0GQ86-F1
#
_entry.id   AF-A0A3C0GQ86-F1
#
_cell.length_a   1.000
_cell.length_b   1.000
_cell.length_c   1.000
_cell.angle_alpha   90.00
_cell.angle_beta   90.00
_cell.angle_gamma   90.00
#
_symmetry.space_group_name_H-M   'P 1'
#
loop_
_entity.id
_entity.type
_entity.pdbx_description
1 polymer ?
#
loop_
_entity_poly.entity_id
_entity_poly.type
_entity_poly.pdbx_seq_one_letter_code
_entity_poly.pdbx_strand_id
1 'polypeptide(L)'
;MPRKLLLCLAATAALTACKGEATAPTDTAAPQAPAAATGHAFAPDINAADFAELVKTLASDEFEGRAPGSKGEELTVNYIRDQMQRIGLQPGNGDSWFQDVPMTETTADESTVLRITQGGKTTELKFGTDMVVGTRTGQAEVKVDASDLVFVGYGRSEER
;
A
#
# COMPACT_ATOMS: atom_id res chain seq x y z
N MET A 1 -75.31 39.10 -29.90
CA MET A 1 -75.33 38.92 -31.36
C MET A 1 -74.19 39.75 -31.96
N PRO A 2 -73.44 39.32 -32.98
CA PRO A 2 -72.87 37.99 -33.21
C PRO A 2 -71.33 38.01 -33.50
N ARG A 3 -70.68 36.90 -33.13
CA ARG A 3 -69.71 36.08 -33.88
C ARG A 3 -68.50 36.71 -34.63
N LYS A 4 -67.34 36.19 -34.20
CA LYS A 4 -66.24 35.57 -34.99
C LYS A 4 -65.44 36.47 -35.93
N LEU A 5 -64.12 36.52 -35.69
CA LEU A 5 -62.99 36.62 -36.64
C LEU A 5 -61.78 37.12 -35.81
N LEU A 6 -60.56 36.60 -35.75
CA LEU A 6 -59.74 35.65 -36.50
C LEU A 6 -58.80 34.99 -35.47
N LEU A 7 -58.81 33.67 -35.40
CA LEU A 7 -57.68 32.86 -34.93
C LEU A 7 -56.84 32.52 -36.18
N CYS A 8 -55.51 32.46 -36.05
CA CYS A 8 -54.51 32.12 -37.09
C CYS A 8 -53.90 33.30 -37.87
N LEU A 9 -52.82 33.90 -37.35
CA LEU A 9 -51.59 34.16 -38.12
C LEU A 9 -50.51 34.73 -37.19
N ALA A 10 -49.46 33.97 -36.90
CA ALA A 10 -48.07 34.43 -36.69
C ALA A 10 -47.23 33.27 -36.13
N ALA A 11 -46.99 32.28 -36.98
CA ALA A 11 -45.77 31.49 -36.84
C ALA A 11 -44.61 32.34 -37.41
N THR A 12 -43.41 32.10 -36.86
CA THR A 12 -42.09 32.48 -37.38
C THR A 12 -41.68 33.96 -37.34
N ALA A 13 -41.03 34.37 -36.25
CA ALA A 13 -39.87 35.27 -36.28
C ALA A 13 -39.04 35.15 -34.99
N ALA A 14 -37.71 35.15 -35.16
CA ALA A 14 -36.66 35.26 -34.13
C ALA A 14 -36.22 33.96 -33.41
N LEU A 15 -35.53 33.10 -34.16
CA LEU A 15 -34.26 32.55 -33.65
C LEU A 15 -33.28 33.71 -33.43
N THR A 16 -32.38 33.54 -32.46
CA THR A 16 -31.20 34.38 -32.12
C THR A 16 -31.45 35.50 -31.09
N ALA A 17 -31.09 35.23 -29.82
CA ALA A 17 -30.34 36.16 -28.99
C ALA A 17 -29.84 35.48 -27.69
N CYS A 18 -28.52 35.28 -27.64
CA CYS A 18 -27.64 35.49 -26.49
C CYS A 18 -27.75 34.56 -25.25
N LYS A 19 -27.00 33.45 -25.30
CA LYS A 19 -25.79 33.21 -24.49
C LYS A 19 -25.81 33.80 -23.06
N GLY A 20 -26.32 33.02 -22.12
CA GLY A 20 -26.01 33.15 -20.69
C GLY A 20 -24.96 32.10 -20.33
N GLU A 21 -23.72 32.54 -20.15
CA GLU A 21 -22.60 31.70 -19.74
C GLU A 21 -22.82 31.32 -18.26
N ALA A 22 -23.11 30.04 -18.00
CA ALA A 22 -23.18 29.51 -16.66
C ALA A 22 -21.75 29.36 -16.13
N THR A 23 -21.32 30.28 -15.27
CA THR A 23 -20.11 30.13 -14.48
C THR A 23 -20.29 28.95 -13.53
N ALA A 24 -19.61 27.83 -13.83
CA ALA A 24 -19.47 26.72 -12.90
C ALA A 24 -18.68 27.18 -11.66
N PRO A 25 -19.02 26.71 -10.45
CA PRO A 25 -18.26 27.04 -9.25
C PRO A 25 -16.85 26.45 -9.40
N THR A 26 -15.85 27.29 -9.14
CA THR A 26 -14.45 26.91 -9.06
C THR A 26 -14.27 25.95 -7.89
N ASP A 27 -14.03 24.68 -8.19
CA ASP A 27 -13.53 23.72 -7.21
C ASP A 27 -12.26 24.30 -6.60
N THR A 28 -12.32 24.54 -5.29
CA THR A 28 -11.17 24.88 -4.48
C THR A 28 -10.25 23.66 -4.49
N ALA A 29 -9.19 23.73 -5.29
CA ALA A 29 -8.16 22.70 -5.34
C ALA A 29 -7.61 22.47 -3.93
N ALA A 30 -7.69 21.21 -3.49
CA ALA A 30 -7.05 20.76 -2.25
C ALA A 30 -5.55 21.06 -2.29
N PRO A 31 -4.90 21.35 -1.14
CA PRO A 31 -3.46 21.60 -1.10
C PRO A 31 -2.71 20.40 -1.66
N GLN A 32 -2.03 20.59 -2.79
CA GLN A 32 -1.15 19.57 -3.35
C GLN A 32 0.06 19.43 -2.42
N ALA A 33 0.15 18.29 -1.74
CA ALA A 33 1.35 17.91 -1.00
C ALA A 33 2.53 17.83 -1.99
N PRO A 34 3.72 18.32 -1.62
CA PRO A 34 4.88 18.29 -2.51
C PRO A 34 5.30 16.84 -2.73
N ALA A 35 4.91 16.28 -3.88
CA ALA A 35 5.47 15.04 -4.38
C ALA A 35 6.99 15.24 -4.54
N ALA A 36 7.80 14.32 -4.03
CA ALA A 36 9.23 14.29 -4.30
C ALA A 36 9.43 14.35 -5.83
N ALA A 37 9.92 15.49 -6.31
CA ALA A 37 9.99 15.78 -7.72
C ALA A 37 11.12 14.99 -8.38
N THR A 38 10.85 13.75 -8.75
CA THR A 38 11.60 13.08 -9.79
C THR A 38 11.37 13.87 -11.08
N GLY A 39 12.44 14.42 -11.68
CA GLY A 39 12.36 15.18 -12.95
C GLY A 39 11.90 14.36 -14.17
N HIS A 40 11.31 13.19 -13.94
CA HIS A 40 10.78 12.26 -14.93
C HIS A 40 9.34 12.62 -15.28
N ALA A 41 9.07 12.81 -16.57
CA ALA A 41 7.73 13.08 -17.06
C ALA A 41 7.03 11.76 -17.40
N PHE A 42 5.97 11.45 -16.65
CA PHE A 42 5.16 10.25 -16.87
C PHE A 42 4.20 10.41 -18.06
N ALA A 43 3.99 9.32 -18.79
CA ALA A 43 3.04 9.24 -19.89
C ALA A 43 1.75 8.49 -19.47
N PRO A 44 0.62 8.67 -20.20
CA PRO A 44 -0.60 7.92 -19.92
C PRO A 44 -0.51 6.43 -20.31
N ASP A 45 0.36 6.09 -21.25
CA ASP A 45 0.55 4.71 -21.73
C ASP A 45 1.54 3.94 -20.85
N ILE A 46 1.36 2.61 -20.76
CA ILE A 46 2.32 1.72 -20.10
C ILE A 46 3.62 1.71 -20.91
N ASN A 47 4.70 2.20 -20.31
CA ASN A 47 6.01 2.22 -20.94
C ASN A 47 7.13 1.87 -19.95
N ALA A 48 8.27 1.44 -20.50
CA ALA A 48 9.39 0.96 -19.69
C ALA A 48 10.09 2.07 -18.90
N ALA A 49 10.08 3.31 -19.38
CA ALA A 49 10.75 4.43 -18.71
C ALA A 49 10.03 4.81 -17.41
N ASP A 50 8.70 4.91 -17.45
CA ASP A 50 7.87 5.18 -16.28
C ASP A 50 8.00 4.06 -15.23
N PHE A 51 7.96 2.81 -15.68
CA PHE A 51 8.17 1.67 -14.79
C PHE A 51 9.55 1.70 -14.13
N ALA A 52 10.60 1.98 -14.91
CA ALA A 52 11.96 2.07 -14.39
C ALA A 52 12.12 3.19 -13.36
N GLU A 53 11.49 4.35 -13.56
CA GLU A 53 11.53 5.44 -12.59
C GLU A 53 10.85 5.04 -11.28
N LEU A 54 9.64 4.47 -11.32
CA LEU A 54 8.94 4.00 -10.12
C LEU A 54 9.78 3.00 -9.32
N VAL A 55 10.37 2.02 -10.00
CA VAL A 55 11.23 1.00 -9.38
C VAL A 55 12.49 1.64 -8.80
N LYS A 56 13.14 2.55 -9.54
CA LYS A 56 14.35 3.25 -9.11
C LYS A 56 14.09 4.05 -7.84
N THR A 57 12.98 4.78 -7.76
CA THR A 57 12.63 5.54 -6.55
C THR A 57 12.42 4.60 -5.36
N LEU A 58 11.56 3.58 -5.52
CA LEU A 58 11.23 2.64 -4.43
C LEU A 58 12.43 1.79 -3.96
N ALA A 59 13.43 1.58 -4.82
CA ALA A 59 14.65 0.84 -4.52
C ALA A 59 15.84 1.75 -4.17
N SER A 60 15.63 3.06 -4.04
CA SER A 60 16.70 3.99 -3.69
C SER A 60 17.13 3.85 -2.23
N ASP A 61 18.37 4.28 -1.94
CA ASP A 61 18.92 4.28 -0.59
C ASP A 61 18.08 5.11 0.39
N GLU A 62 17.41 6.17 -0.10
CA GLU A 62 16.51 7.01 0.71
C GLU A 62 15.38 6.20 1.36
N PHE A 63 14.95 5.11 0.73
CA PHE A 63 13.88 4.28 1.25
C PHE A 63 14.39 3.27 2.29
N GLU A 64 15.70 2.99 2.36
CA GLU A 64 16.34 2.14 3.38
C GLU A 64 15.72 0.72 3.55
N GLY A 65 14.92 0.26 2.59
CA GLY A 65 14.11 -0.97 2.67
C GLY A 65 12.60 -0.69 2.77
N ARG A 66 11.78 -1.73 2.96
CA ARG A 66 10.30 -1.60 3.00
C ARG A 66 9.65 -2.61 3.96
N ALA A 67 10.33 -2.88 5.07
CA ALA A 67 9.78 -3.74 6.12
C ALA A 67 8.61 -3.04 6.82
N PRO A 68 7.55 -3.76 7.22
CA PRO A 68 6.46 -3.19 8.00
C PRO A 68 6.98 -2.52 9.28
N GLY A 69 6.40 -1.40 9.66
CA GLY A 69 6.78 -0.57 10.81
C GLY A 69 8.05 0.25 10.63
N SER A 70 8.74 0.18 9.48
CA SER A 70 9.99 0.89 9.26
C SER A 70 9.80 2.28 8.63
N LYS A 71 10.84 3.12 8.67
CA LYS A 71 10.84 4.41 7.96
C LYS A 71 10.61 4.25 6.46
N GLY A 72 11.16 3.18 5.88
CA GLY A 72 11.01 2.85 4.48
C GLY A 72 9.58 2.48 4.07
N GLU A 73 8.81 1.84 4.95
CA GLU A 73 7.38 1.65 4.73
C GLU A 73 6.65 2.99 4.66
N GLU A 74 6.88 3.89 5.63
CA GLU A 74 6.24 5.21 5.66
C GLU A 74 6.47 5.97 4.34
N LEU A 75 7.71 5.98 3.84
CA LEU A 75 8.04 6.60 2.55
C LEU A 75 7.34 5.90 1.38
N THR A 76 7.32 4.57 1.39
CA THR A 76 6.69 3.74 0.35
C THR A 76 5.20 3.99 0.23
N VAL A 77 4.46 3.93 1.34
CA VAL A 77 3.00 4.06 1.30
C VAL A 77 2.58 5.47 0.88
N ASN A 78 3.34 6.49 1.31
CA ASN A 78 3.14 7.87 0.88
C ASN A 78 3.45 8.04 -0.62
N TYR A 79 4.56 7.47 -1.09
CA TYR A 79 4.91 7.53 -2.51
C TYR A 79 3.83 6.88 -3.39
N ILE A 80 3.33 5.70 -3.00
CA ILE A 80 2.26 5.02 -3.73
C ILE A 80 0.98 5.87 -3.75
N ARG A 81 0.57 6.43 -2.60
CA ARG A 81 -0.55 7.37 -2.53
C ARG A 81 -0.37 8.52 -3.51
N ASP A 82 0.81 9.15 -3.54
CA ASP A 82 1.08 10.30 -4.39
C ASP A 82 1.04 9.91 -5.88
N GLN A 83 1.55 8.74 -6.25
CA GLN A 83 1.44 8.21 -7.62
C GLN A 83 -0.01 7.92 -8.02
N MET A 84 -0.84 7.41 -7.10
CA MET A 84 -2.27 7.20 -7.34
C MET A 84 -3.02 8.51 -7.52
N GLN A 85 -2.74 9.52 -6.68
CA GLN A 85 -3.30 10.86 -6.80
C GLN A 85 -2.88 11.53 -8.12
N ARG A 86 -1.62 11.38 -8.53
CA ARG A 86 -1.10 11.93 -9.79
C ARG A 86 -1.91 11.50 -11.00
N ILE A 87 -2.41 10.26 -11.01
CA ILE A 87 -3.24 9.71 -12.09
C ILE A 87 -4.75 9.91 -11.87
N GLY A 88 -5.14 10.66 -10.84
CA GLY A 88 -6.54 11.05 -10.59
C GLY A 88 -7.38 10.02 -9.82
N LEU A 89 -6.76 9.00 -9.22
CA LEU A 89 -7.50 8.07 -8.35
C LEU A 89 -8.00 8.79 -7.09
N GLN A 90 -8.95 8.14 -6.42
CA GLN A 90 -9.54 8.57 -5.16
C GLN A 90 -9.22 7.55 -4.05
N PRO A 91 -9.34 7.92 -2.76
CA PRO A 91 -9.07 7.01 -1.68
C PRO A 91 -9.99 5.77 -1.71
N GLY A 92 -9.45 4.61 -1.31
CA GLY A 92 -10.14 3.33 -1.35
C GLY A 92 -10.71 2.86 0.00
N ASN A 93 -10.42 3.56 1.10
CA ASN A 93 -10.86 3.21 2.45
C ASN A 93 -11.72 4.34 3.05
N GLY A 94 -12.88 4.58 2.43
CA GLY A 94 -13.68 5.78 2.71
C GLY A 94 -12.94 7.04 2.27
N ASP A 95 -12.78 7.99 3.19
CA ASP A 95 -12.00 9.22 2.93
C ASP A 95 -10.48 9.01 3.09
N SER A 96 -10.05 7.80 3.51
CA SER A 96 -8.64 7.48 3.75
C SER A 96 -7.99 6.74 2.58
N TRP A 97 -6.72 7.09 2.33
CA TRP A 97 -5.83 6.38 1.41
C TRP A 97 -5.19 5.13 2.03
N PHE A 98 -5.28 4.99 3.35
CA PHE A 98 -4.58 3.97 4.12
C PHE A 98 -5.56 3.08 4.88
N GLN A 99 -5.21 1.80 5.03
CA GLN A 99 -5.90 0.83 5.87
C GLN A 99 -4.95 0.39 6.98
N ASP A 100 -5.35 0.65 8.22
CA ASP A 100 -4.57 0.22 9.38
C ASP A 100 -4.71 -1.30 9.57
N VAL A 101 -3.57 -1.98 9.72
CA VAL A 101 -3.50 -3.42 9.97
C VAL A 101 -2.73 -3.63 11.28
N PRO A 102 -3.34 -4.29 12.30
CA PRO A 102 -2.64 -4.54 13.55
C PRO A 102 -1.50 -5.53 13.32
N MET A 103 -0.32 -5.19 13.84
CA MET A 103 0.89 -5.99 13.70
C MET A 103 1.41 -6.48 15.06
N THR A 104 2.10 -7.62 15.03
CA THR A 104 2.85 -8.15 16.17
C THR A 104 4.26 -8.42 15.71
N GLU A 105 5.23 -7.82 16.39
CA GLU A 105 6.64 -8.08 16.18
C GLU A 105 7.11 -9.14 17.18
N THR A 106 8.02 -10.01 16.76
CA THR A 106 8.66 -10.98 17.65
C THR A 106 10.13 -11.06 17.27
N THR A 107 10.98 -10.65 18.21
CA THR A 107 12.43 -10.68 18.07
C THR A 107 12.97 -11.71 19.05
N ALA A 108 13.70 -12.70 18.55
CA ALA A 108 14.37 -13.67 19.41
C ALA A 108 15.54 -13.00 20.14
N ASP A 109 15.72 -13.32 21.41
CA ASP A 109 16.87 -12.89 22.18
C ASP A 109 18.15 -13.56 21.63
N GLU A 110 19.16 -12.78 21.27
CA GLU A 110 20.43 -13.28 20.75
C GLU A 110 21.19 -14.19 21.74
N SER A 111 20.87 -14.08 23.04
CA SER A 111 21.41 -14.96 24.08
C SER A 111 20.71 -16.33 24.16
N THR A 112 19.72 -16.58 23.30
CA THR A 112 19.01 -17.87 23.24
C THR A 112 19.98 -19.01 22.87
N VAL A 113 19.97 -20.07 23.69
CA VAL A 113 20.78 -21.28 23.48
C VAL A 113 19.88 -22.49 23.43
N LEU A 114 20.06 -23.33 22.41
CA LEU A 114 19.48 -24.67 22.37
C LEU A 114 20.51 -25.68 22.87
N ARG A 115 20.10 -26.50 23.84
CA ARG A 115 20.91 -27.59 24.37
C ARG A 115 20.35 -28.91 23.90
N ILE A 116 21.19 -29.71 23.26
CA ILE A 116 20.83 -31.06 22.82
C ILE A 116 21.68 -32.05 23.62
N THR A 117 21.03 -32.96 24.33
CA THR A 117 21.71 -34.02 25.10
C THR A 117 21.46 -35.37 24.44
N GLN A 118 22.54 -36.10 24.13
CA GLN A 118 22.48 -37.45 23.54
C GLN A 118 23.57 -38.31 24.19
N GLY A 119 23.19 -39.49 24.71
CA GLY A 119 24.14 -40.44 25.30
C GLY A 119 24.97 -39.86 26.46
N GLY A 120 24.38 -38.94 27.24
CA GLY A 120 25.07 -38.25 28.35
C GLY A 120 25.97 -37.09 27.93
N LYS A 121 26.10 -36.79 26.63
CA LYS A 121 26.84 -35.64 26.12
C LYS A 121 25.88 -34.51 25.76
N THR A 122 26.19 -33.29 26.17
CA THR A 122 25.43 -32.08 25.82
C THR A 122 26.20 -31.23 24.81
N THR A 123 25.50 -30.78 23.78
CA THR A 123 25.98 -29.80 22.79
C THR A 123 25.11 -28.55 22.88
N GLU A 124 25.75 -27.38 22.86
CA GLU A 124 25.07 -26.08 22.82
C GLU A 124 25.11 -25.52 21.39
N LEU A 125 23.99 -25.00 20.90
CA LEU A 125 23.87 -24.31 19.63
C LEU A 125 23.51 -22.84 19.89
N LYS A 126 24.31 -21.92 19.35
CA LYS A 126 24.10 -20.48 19.50
C LYS A 126 23.11 -19.96 18.46
N PHE A 127 22.18 -19.11 18.89
CA PHE A 127 21.30 -18.38 17.98
C PHE A 127 22.10 -17.55 16.96
N GLY A 128 21.62 -17.45 15.72
CA GLY A 128 22.23 -16.70 14.63
C GLY A 128 23.39 -17.41 13.92
N THR A 129 24.22 -18.16 14.65
CA THR A 129 25.38 -18.87 14.08
C THR A 129 25.09 -20.34 13.81
N ASP A 130 24.60 -21.07 14.81
CA ASP A 130 24.40 -22.53 14.74
C ASP A 130 22.93 -22.91 14.56
N MET A 131 22.02 -22.03 15.00
CA MET A 131 20.57 -22.24 14.89
C MET A 131 19.80 -20.93 14.67
N VAL A 132 18.61 -21.06 14.10
CA VAL A 132 17.58 -20.02 14.10
C VAL A 132 16.29 -20.64 14.60
N VAL A 133 15.66 -20.00 15.59
CA VAL A 133 14.38 -20.40 16.16
C VAL A 133 13.47 -19.18 16.25
N GLY A 134 12.17 -19.39 16.06
CA GLY A 134 11.18 -18.33 16.16
C GLY A 134 9.84 -18.89 16.61
N THR A 135 8.97 -18.02 17.11
CA THR A 135 7.61 -18.35 17.53
C THR A 135 6.64 -17.32 16.98
N ARG A 136 5.38 -17.71 16.81
CA ARG A 136 4.26 -16.82 16.43
C ARG A 136 3.24 -16.66 17.56
N THR A 137 3.57 -17.12 18.76
CA THR A 137 2.64 -17.14 19.90
C THR A 137 2.43 -15.76 20.54
N GLY A 138 3.33 -14.80 20.30
CA GLY A 138 3.32 -13.49 20.95
C GLY A 138 3.60 -13.52 22.45
N GLN A 139 4.00 -14.67 23.00
CA GLN A 139 4.39 -14.81 24.42
C GLN A 139 5.81 -14.27 24.63
N ALA A 140 6.07 -13.69 25.81
CA ALA A 140 7.38 -13.17 26.16
C ALA A 140 8.44 -14.27 26.31
N GLU A 141 8.03 -15.49 26.67
CA GLU A 141 8.92 -16.65 26.79
C GLU A 141 8.25 -17.90 26.21
N VAL A 142 9.03 -18.70 25.48
CA VAL A 142 8.66 -20.05 25.06
C VAL A 142 9.77 -21.00 25.51
N LYS A 143 9.43 -21.93 26.39
CA LYS A 143 10.37 -22.92 26.93
C LYS A 143 10.06 -24.31 26.37
N VAL A 144 11.08 -24.98 25.85
CA VAL A 144 11.05 -26.41 25.52
C VAL A 144 11.99 -27.11 26.51
N ASP A 145 11.45 -28.03 27.31
CA ASP A 145 12.19 -28.70 28.38
C ASP A 145 12.14 -30.22 28.18
N ALA A 146 13.30 -30.88 28.33
CA ALA A 146 13.48 -32.33 28.24
C ALA A 146 12.58 -33.04 27.20
N SER A 147 12.55 -32.52 25.97
CA SER A 147 11.66 -32.98 24.90
C SER A 147 12.42 -33.78 23.84
N ASP A 148 11.72 -34.72 23.20
CA ASP A 148 12.28 -35.48 22.07
C ASP A 148 12.55 -34.58 20.87
N LEU A 149 13.66 -34.85 20.17
CA LEU A 149 14.03 -34.15 18.94
C LEU A 149 13.77 -35.07 17.74
N VAL A 150 12.96 -34.58 16.80
CA VAL A 150 12.65 -35.29 15.55
C VAL A 150 13.05 -34.45 14.35
N PHE A 151 13.85 -35.02 13.45
CA PHE A 151 14.19 -34.38 12.18
C PHE A 151 13.08 -34.64 11.15
N VAL A 152 12.40 -33.57 10.72
CA VAL A 152 11.24 -33.63 9.80
C VAL A 152 11.53 -33.14 8.38
N GLY A 153 12.82 -33.03 8.00
CA GLY A 153 13.22 -32.54 6.68
C GLY A 153 12.68 -31.14 6.38
N TYR A 154 11.90 -31.00 5.30
CA TYR A 154 11.35 -29.71 4.83
C TYR A 154 10.04 -29.30 5.51
N GLY A 155 9.49 -30.10 6.43
CA GLY A 155 8.26 -29.74 7.16
C GLY A 155 7.02 -29.60 6.28
N ARG A 156 6.94 -30.34 5.17
CA ARG A 156 5.76 -30.36 4.30
C ARG A 156 4.73 -31.35 4.85
N SER A 157 3.45 -30.97 4.85
CA SER A 157 2.36 -31.95 4.91
C SER A 157 2.34 -32.70 3.58
N GLU A 158 2.26 -34.03 3.60
CA GLU A 158 1.91 -34.77 2.39
C GLU A 158 0.44 -34.52 2.08
N GLU A 159 0.15 -33.48 1.30
CA GLU A 159 -1.12 -33.33 0.61
C GLU A 159 -0.82 -33.52 -0.88
N ARG A 160 -1.41 -34.56 -1.46
CA ARG A 160 -1.29 -34.90 -2.88
C ARG A 160 -2.60 -34.60 -3.58
#